data_AF-A0A5J9U9Q5-F1
#
_entry.id   AF-A0A5J9U9Q5-F1
#
_cell.length_a   1.000
_cell.length_b   1.000
_cell.length_c   1.000
_cell.angle_alpha   90.00
_cell.angle_beta   90.00
_cell.angle_gamma   90.00
#
_symmetry.space_group_name_H-M   'P 1'
#
loop_
_entity.id
_entity.type
_entity.pdbx_description
1 polymer ?
#
loop_
_entity_poly.entity_id
_entity_poly.type
_entity_poly.pdbx_seq_one_letter_code
_entity_poly.pdbx_strand_id
1 'polypeptide(L)'
;MNVSCMMRIQLLSLQTENQAPSTAKCRQETASYGVWSPLDHPYEKSITSERFRGRIHFEFDKCIACEVCVRVCPIDLPLVDWRFEKEIKKKQLLNYSIDFGVCIFCGNCVEYCPTNCLSMII
;
A
#
# COMPACT_ATOMS: atom_id res chain seq x y z
N MET A 1 15.33 57.42 -38.52
CA MET A 1 14.29 57.76 -37.54
C MET A 1 14.68 57.11 -36.21
N ASN A 2 14.87 57.90 -35.15
CA ASN A 2 15.07 57.46 -33.75
C ASN A 2 13.93 56.50 -33.30
N VAL A 3 14.03 55.64 -32.27
CA VAL A 3 14.35 55.91 -30.83
C VAL A 3 14.68 54.61 -30.05
N SER A 4 15.58 54.73 -29.04
CA SER A 4 15.73 54.00 -27.74
C SER A 4 15.53 52.47 -27.62
N CYS A 5 16.48 51.70 -27.08
CA CYS A 5 17.04 51.63 -25.71
C CYS A 5 16.21 50.75 -24.72
N MET A 6 16.96 49.92 -23.95
CA MET A 6 16.59 49.00 -22.85
C MET A 6 16.30 47.56 -23.29
N MET A 7 16.82 46.50 -22.67
CA MET A 7 17.63 46.17 -21.48
C MET A 7 17.85 44.64 -21.60
N ARG A 8 18.86 43.92 -21.12
CA ARG A 8 20.09 44.16 -20.38
C ARG A 8 20.80 42.78 -20.32
N ILE A 9 22.12 42.82 -20.46
CA ILE A 9 23.11 41.98 -19.74
C ILE A 9 23.33 40.54 -20.20
N GLN A 10 24.31 40.51 -21.10
CA GLN A 10 25.38 39.55 -21.32
C GLN A 10 26.20 39.12 -20.09
N LEU A 11 26.89 37.98 -20.32
CA LEU A 11 28.27 37.62 -19.94
C LEU A 11 28.47 36.91 -18.58
N LEU A 12 28.76 35.60 -18.62
CA LEU A 12 30.11 34.98 -18.48
C LEU A 12 30.48 34.82 -16.99
N SER A 13 31.20 33.83 -16.47
CA SER A 13 31.72 32.53 -16.85
C SER A 13 32.66 32.15 -15.70
N LEU A 14 32.77 30.85 -15.40
CA LEU A 14 33.95 30.18 -14.84
C LEU A 14 34.31 30.33 -13.34
N GLN A 15 34.73 29.17 -12.81
CA GLN A 15 35.54 28.87 -11.61
C GLN A 15 34.80 28.86 -10.25
N THR A 16 34.44 27.69 -9.72
CA THR A 16 35.26 26.77 -8.89
C THR A 16 35.87 27.43 -7.66
N GLU A 17 35.32 27.09 -6.48
CA GLU A 17 36.02 26.84 -5.20
C GLU A 17 34.90 26.57 -4.15
N ASN A 18 34.61 25.31 -3.85
CA ASN A 18 35.15 24.54 -2.73
C ASN A 18 34.78 25.06 -1.33
N GLN A 19 33.97 24.22 -0.68
CA GLN A 19 33.95 23.84 0.74
C GLN A 19 33.00 24.52 1.74
N ALA A 20 32.11 23.64 2.23
CA ALA A 20 31.03 23.76 3.20
C ALA A 20 31.53 23.79 4.67
N PRO A 21 30.66 24.00 5.69
CA PRO A 21 29.76 22.93 6.22
C PRO A 21 28.40 23.53 6.70
N SER A 22 27.38 22.87 7.26
CA SER A 22 27.08 21.56 7.83
C SER A 22 25.55 21.51 8.02
N THR A 23 24.94 20.32 7.84
CA THR A 23 23.59 19.88 8.33
C THR A 23 22.37 20.69 7.81
N ALA A 24 21.34 20.14 7.20
CA ALA A 24 20.80 18.78 7.20
C ALA A 24 20.13 18.46 5.84
N LYS A 25 20.17 17.16 5.51
CA LYS A 25 19.77 16.50 4.27
C LYS A 25 18.43 16.98 3.70
N CYS A 26 18.48 17.71 2.59
CA CYS A 26 17.54 17.51 1.50
C CYS A 26 18.27 16.60 0.49
N ARG A 27 17.92 15.31 0.44
CA ARG A 27 18.45 14.34 -0.54
C ARG A 27 17.23 13.75 -1.23
N GLN A 28 16.87 14.27 -2.42
CA GLN A 28 17.23 13.72 -3.74
C GLN A 28 16.51 12.36 -3.96
N GLU A 29 15.88 12.03 -5.08
CA GLU A 29 16.10 12.47 -6.45
C GLU A 29 14.95 11.98 -7.35
N THR A 30 14.77 12.71 -8.43
CA THR A 30 13.83 12.53 -9.53
C THR A 30 14.02 11.25 -10.35
N ALA A 31 12.94 10.88 -11.06
CA ALA A 31 12.88 10.06 -12.29
C ALA A 31 12.73 8.54 -12.12
N SER A 32 11.48 8.06 -12.15
CA SER A 32 11.15 6.67 -12.48
C SER A 32 10.46 6.62 -13.85
N TYR A 33 11.14 7.08 -14.91
CA TYR A 33 10.78 6.63 -16.26
C TYR A 33 11.21 5.16 -16.33
N GLY A 34 10.23 4.27 -16.50
CA GLY A 34 10.40 2.83 -16.40
C GLY A 34 11.53 2.30 -17.28
N VAL A 35 12.53 1.71 -16.64
CA VAL A 35 13.48 0.82 -17.28
C VAL A 35 12.91 -0.59 -17.14
N TRP A 36 12.51 -1.19 -18.26
CA TRP A 36 12.18 -2.61 -18.32
C TRP A 36 13.49 -3.40 -18.30
N SER A 37 13.80 -4.04 -17.16
CA SER A 37 14.95 -4.93 -17.04
C SER A 37 14.62 -6.29 -17.70
N PRO A 38 15.43 -6.82 -18.64
CA PRO A 38 15.01 -7.89 -19.55
C PRO A 38 14.71 -9.26 -18.96
N LEU A 39 15.07 -9.56 -17.72
CA LEU A 39 14.71 -10.83 -17.06
C LEU A 39 14.82 -10.60 -15.56
N ASP A 40 13.69 -10.55 -14.87
CA ASP A 40 13.68 -10.93 -13.46
C ASP A 40 14.12 -12.40 -13.42
N HIS A 41 15.39 -12.62 -13.10
CA HIS A 41 15.91 -13.95 -12.85
C HIS A 41 15.09 -14.56 -11.70
N PRO A 42 14.69 -15.84 -11.75
CA PRO A 42 13.84 -16.48 -10.74
C PRO A 42 14.45 -16.52 -9.32
N TYR A 43 15.65 -15.98 -9.14
CA TYR A 43 16.38 -15.91 -7.88
C TYR A 43 16.36 -14.52 -7.23
N GLU A 44 16.05 -13.46 -7.96
CA GLU A 44 15.97 -12.09 -7.42
C GLU A 44 14.51 -11.80 -7.01
N LYS A 45 14.25 -11.65 -5.72
CA LYS A 45 12.91 -11.31 -5.24
C LYS A 45 12.64 -9.83 -5.54
N SER A 46 11.62 -9.56 -6.35
CA SER A 46 11.17 -8.19 -6.59
C SER A 46 10.79 -7.50 -5.28
N ILE A 47 11.30 -6.29 -5.05
CA ILE A 47 10.88 -5.44 -3.94
C ILE A 47 9.42 -5.01 -4.16
N THR A 48 8.49 -5.68 -3.49
CA THR A 48 7.07 -5.30 -3.49
C THR A 48 6.85 -4.06 -2.64
N SER A 49 5.95 -3.19 -3.10
CA SER A 49 5.57 -1.97 -2.38
C SER A 49 4.90 -2.30 -1.04
N GLU A 50 5.02 -1.41 -0.05
CA GLU A 50 4.37 -1.53 1.27
C GLU A 50 2.83 -1.69 1.19
N ARG A 51 2.20 -1.14 0.14
CA ARG A 51 0.75 -1.21 -0.10
C ARG A 51 0.34 -2.33 -1.06
N PHE A 52 1.21 -3.31 -1.28
CA PHE A 52 0.89 -4.42 -2.16
C PHE A 52 -0.31 -5.20 -1.63
N ARG A 53 -1.29 -5.41 -2.51
CA ARG A 53 -2.52 -6.15 -2.19
C ARG A 53 -2.31 -7.62 -2.52
N GLY A 54 -1.72 -8.36 -1.59
CA GLY A 54 -1.45 -9.79 -1.75
C GLY A 54 -2.53 -10.68 -1.14
N ARG A 55 -2.12 -11.83 -0.60
CA ARG A 55 -3.05 -12.78 0.02
C ARG A 55 -3.60 -12.21 1.32
N ILE A 56 -4.87 -12.50 1.60
CA ILE A 56 -5.48 -12.16 2.88
C ILE A 56 -5.04 -13.19 3.93
N HIS A 57 -4.46 -12.70 5.02
CA HIS A 57 -4.17 -13.45 6.24
C HIS A 57 -5.30 -13.23 7.25
N PHE A 58 -5.69 -14.30 7.94
CA PHE A 58 -6.79 -14.29 8.90
C PHE A 58 -6.33 -14.81 10.26
N GLU A 59 -6.59 -14.03 11.31
CA GLU A 59 -6.37 -14.42 12.69
C GLU A 59 -7.67 -14.84 13.37
N PHE A 60 -7.79 -16.12 13.71
CA PHE A 60 -8.99 -16.70 14.30
C PHE A 60 -9.32 -16.08 15.67
N ASP A 61 -8.30 -15.88 16.52
CA ASP A 61 -8.47 -15.44 17.90
C ASP A 61 -9.02 -14.01 18.04
N LYS A 62 -8.82 -13.17 17.02
CA LYS A 62 -9.25 -11.76 17.01
C LYS A 62 -10.64 -11.56 16.41
N CYS A 63 -11.23 -12.59 15.82
CA CYS A 63 -12.51 -12.46 15.12
C CYS A 63 -13.70 -12.54 16.08
N ILE A 64 -14.61 -11.56 16.01
CA ILE A 64 -15.81 -11.48 16.86
C ILE A 64 -17.11 -11.87 16.13
N ALA A 65 -17.00 -12.49 14.94
CA ALA A 65 -18.14 -12.85 14.09
C ALA A 65 -19.15 -11.69 13.85
N CYS A 66 -18.61 -10.52 13.49
CA CYS A 66 -19.41 -9.31 13.23
C CYS A 66 -20.03 -9.26 11.82
N GLU A 67 -19.61 -10.15 10.92
CA GLU A 67 -20.10 -10.27 9.53
C GLU A 67 -19.98 -8.98 8.70
N VAL A 68 -19.15 -8.03 9.14
CA VAL A 68 -18.86 -6.80 8.39
C VAL A 68 -18.14 -7.15 7.08
N CYS A 69 -17.20 -8.10 7.12
CA CYS A 69 -16.44 -8.55 5.96
C CYS A 69 -17.32 -9.05 4.82
N VAL A 70 -18.44 -9.73 5.12
CA VAL A 70 -19.41 -10.21 4.10
C VAL A 70 -20.15 -9.02 3.49
N ARG A 71 -20.66 -8.12 4.34
CA ARG A 71 -21.46 -6.96 3.92
C ARG A 71 -20.70 -5.93 3.08
N VAL A 72 -19.40 -5.78 3.30
CA VAL A 72 -18.56 -4.82 2.54
C VAL A 72 -17.97 -5.44 1.28
N CYS A 73 -18.11 -6.75 1.10
CA CYS A 73 -17.58 -7.43 -0.07
C CYS A 73 -18.52 -7.22 -1.26
N PRO A 74 -18.01 -6.80 -2.43
CA PRO A 74 -18.85 -6.59 -3.61
C PRO A 74 -19.46 -7.89 -4.17
N ILE A 75 -18.99 -9.05 -3.73
CA ILE A 75 -19.40 -10.39 -4.19
C ILE A 75 -19.96 -11.26 -3.04
N ASP A 76 -20.23 -10.67 -1.87
CA ASP A 76 -20.74 -11.37 -0.67
C ASP A 76 -19.88 -12.59 -0.24
N LEU A 77 -18.56 -12.46 -0.34
CA LEU A 77 -17.54 -13.41 0.15
C LEU A 77 -16.83 -12.71 1.32
N PRO A 78 -16.54 -13.28 2.52
CA PRO A 78 -16.26 -14.67 2.93
C PRO A 78 -17.42 -15.43 3.59
N LEU A 79 -17.25 -16.74 3.78
CA LEU A 79 -18.17 -17.55 4.59
C LEU A 79 -17.77 -17.48 6.06
N VAL A 80 -18.72 -17.09 6.91
CA VAL A 80 -18.53 -16.91 8.36
C VAL A 80 -19.59 -17.73 9.10
N ASP A 81 -19.19 -18.84 9.71
CA ASP A 81 -20.06 -19.65 10.55
C ASP A 81 -19.82 -19.31 12.02
N TRP A 82 -20.90 -19.03 12.75
CA TRP A 82 -20.82 -18.71 14.18
C TRP A 82 -21.98 -19.30 14.96
N ARG A 83 -21.75 -19.53 16.25
CA ARG A 83 -22.77 -19.95 17.21
C ARG A 83 -22.97 -18.84 18.24
N PHE A 84 -24.23 -18.61 18.61
CA PHE A 84 -24.54 -17.73 19.73
C PHE A 84 -24.49 -18.50 21.04
N GLU A 85 -23.58 -18.12 21.94
CA GLU A 85 -23.53 -18.69 23.28
C GLU A 85 -24.42 -17.88 24.21
N LYS A 86 -25.50 -18.51 24.71
CA LYS A 86 -26.54 -17.81 25.49
C LYS A 86 -26.05 -17.41 26.88
N GLU A 87 -25.15 -18.20 27.46
CA GLU A 87 -24.63 -17.98 28.81
C GLU A 87 -23.76 -16.73 28.89
N ILE A 88 -22.88 -16.54 27.90
CA ILE A 88 -21.91 -15.44 27.84
C ILE A 88 -22.45 -14.26 27.02
N LYS A 89 -23.58 -14.44 26.33
CA LYS A 89 -24.16 -13.48 25.37
C LYS A 89 -23.14 -13.02 24.31
N LYS A 90 -22.26 -13.92 23.89
CA LYS A 90 -21.22 -13.67 22.89
C LYS A 90 -21.38 -14.61 21.70
N LYS A 91 -21.05 -14.10 20.51
CA LYS A 91 -20.90 -14.94 19.32
C LYS A 91 -19.54 -15.63 19.39
N GLN A 92 -19.51 -16.94 19.19
CA GLN A 92 -18.29 -17.71 18.97
C GLN A 92 -18.18 -18.06 17.49
N LEU A 93 -17.03 -17.78 16.90
CA LEU A 93 -16.71 -18.18 15.54
C LEU A 93 -16.48 -19.71 15.51
N LEU A 94 -17.08 -20.40 14.54
CA LEU A 94 -16.88 -21.82 14.32
C LEU A 94 -15.94 -22.06 13.15
N ASN A 95 -16.22 -21.40 12.02
CA ASN A 95 -15.49 -21.58 10.78
C ASN A 95 -15.44 -20.27 10.01
N TYR A 96 -14.33 -20.07 9.30
CA TYR A 96 -14.11 -18.91 8.45
C TYR A 96 -13.36 -19.36 7.20
N SER A 97 -13.91 -19.08 6.02
CA SER A 97 -13.29 -19.45 4.75
C SER A 97 -13.43 -18.36 3.69
N ILE A 98 -12.37 -18.21 2.90
CA ILE A 98 -12.32 -17.28 1.76
C ILE A 98 -11.92 -18.09 0.52
N ASP A 99 -12.73 -18.01 -0.53
CA ASP A 99 -12.39 -18.59 -1.83
C ASP A 99 -11.50 -17.63 -2.63
N PHE A 100 -10.19 -17.92 -2.66
CA PHE A 100 -9.22 -17.12 -3.41
C PHE A 100 -9.41 -17.19 -4.94
N GLY A 101 -10.18 -18.16 -5.44
CA GLY A 101 -10.53 -18.24 -6.87
C GLY A 101 -11.57 -17.19 -7.30
N VAL A 102 -12.35 -16.66 -6.36
CA VAL A 102 -13.40 -15.66 -6.62
C VAL A 102 -13.02 -14.29 -6.06
N CYS A 103 -12.21 -14.26 -4.99
CA CYS A 103 -11.75 -13.03 -4.37
C CYS A 103 -10.99 -12.13 -5.36
N ILE A 104 -11.43 -10.88 -5.51
CA ILE A 104 -10.79 -9.87 -6.37
C ILE A 104 -9.69 -9.06 -5.68
N PHE A 105 -9.30 -9.43 -4.45
CA PHE A 105 -8.27 -8.74 -3.65
C PHE A 105 -8.50 -7.22 -3.50
N CYS A 106 -9.76 -6.82 -3.34
CA CYS A 106 -10.14 -5.41 -3.17
C CYS A 106 -9.75 -4.78 -1.83
N GLY A 107 -9.40 -5.58 -0.81
CA GLY A 107 -8.95 -5.08 0.50
C GLY A 107 -10.03 -4.48 1.40
N ASN A 108 -11.29 -4.33 0.96
CA ASN A 108 -12.37 -3.75 1.76
C ASN A 108 -12.55 -4.48 3.11
N CYS A 109 -12.47 -5.81 3.11
CA CYS A 109 -12.63 -6.60 4.32
C CYS A 109 -11.55 -6.31 5.38
N VAL A 110 -10.34 -5.89 4.96
CA VAL A 110 -9.24 -5.49 5.85
C VAL A 110 -9.48 -4.08 6.39
N GLU A 111 -9.88 -3.15 5.52
CA GLU A 111 -10.10 -1.74 5.88
C GLU A 111 -11.26 -1.53 6.86
N TYR A 112 -12.35 -2.28 6.70
CA TYR A 112 -13.55 -2.15 7.55
C TYR A 112 -13.54 -3.08 8.77
N CYS A 113 -12.48 -3.86 8.99
CA CYS A 113 -12.42 -4.77 10.13
C CYS A 113 -12.21 -4.00 11.45
N PRO A 114 -13.14 -4.06 12.41
CA PRO A 114 -13.00 -3.30 13.65
C PRO A 114 -11.89 -3.84 14.57
N THR A 115 -11.55 -5.13 14.45
CA THR A 115 -10.53 -5.79 15.29
C THR A 115 -9.21 -6.01 14.57
N ASN A 116 -9.09 -5.57 13.30
CA ASN A 116 -7.95 -5.85 12.44
C ASN A 116 -7.55 -7.35 12.43
N CYS A 117 -8.53 -8.25 12.41
CA CYS A 117 -8.27 -9.70 12.32
C CYS A 117 -7.87 -10.16 10.92
N LEU A 118 -8.06 -9.30 9.92
CA LEU A 118 -7.68 -9.54 8.53
C LEU A 118 -6.54 -8.60 8.17
N SER A 119 -5.51 -9.13 7.51
CA SER A 119 -4.38 -8.35 7.01
C SER A 119 -3.99 -8.82 5.60
N MET A 120 -3.36 -7.95 4.81
CA MET A 120 -2.80 -8.34 3.51
C MET A 120 -1.31 -8.64 3.66
N ILE A 121 -0.91 -9.83 3.24
CA ILE A 121 0.48 -10.29 3.23
C ILE A 121 0.97 -10.45 1.80
N ILE A 122 2.28 -10.31 1.64
CA ILE A 122 3.01 -10.44 0.38
C ILE A 122 3.55 -11.86 0.26
#